data_AF-A0A2S2PF15-F1
#
_entry.id   AF-A0A2S2PF15-F1
#
_cell.length_a   1.000
_cell.length_b   1.000
_cell.length_c   1.000
_cell.angle_alpha   90.00
_cell.angle_beta   90.00
_cell.angle_gamma   90.00
#
_symmetry.space_group_name_H-M   'P 1'
#
loop_
_entity.id
_entity.type
_entity.pdbx_description
1 polymer ?
#
loop_
_entity_poly.entity_id
_entity_poly.type
_entity_poly.pdbx_seq_one_letter_code
_entity_poly.pdbx_strand_id
1 'polypeptide(L)'
;MQNVSISCALVCIIIVVSASLIGLFSIFRHQISAMLITAVMYLLAATFGLFTLGIMHNKHHSRKTHSQNNCNQSLALIDGMINASGNMCQTIHFWEQLLTARIYSLGWSVNIGWVAVILCILTSCLWIILSKIMRSTIK
;
A
#
# COMPACT_ATOMS: atom_id res chain seq x y z
N MET A 1 6.74 -11.92 9.35
CA MET A 1 5.93 -10.67 9.15
C MET A 1 4.96 -10.75 7.97
N GLN A 2 5.25 -11.46 6.86
CA GLN A 2 4.35 -11.51 5.68
C GLN A 2 2.93 -12.02 5.96
N ASN A 3 2.74 -12.91 6.94
CA ASN A 3 1.42 -13.42 7.31
C ASN A 3 0.47 -12.31 7.82
N VAL A 4 1.02 -11.28 8.47
CA VAL A 4 0.24 -10.17 9.06
C VAL A 4 -0.16 -9.14 8.00
N SER A 5 0.68 -8.89 7.00
CA SER A 5 0.32 -7.99 5.89
C SER A 5 -0.74 -8.61 4.96
N ILE A 6 -0.73 -9.94 4.79
CA ILE A 6 -1.72 -10.63 3.96
C ILE A 6 -3.11 -10.58 4.61
N SER A 7 -3.19 -10.81 5.92
CA SER A 7 -4.46 -10.80 6.64
C SER A 7 -5.07 -9.40 6.69
N CYS A 8 -4.24 -8.37 6.88
CA CYS A 8 -4.67 -6.97 6.86
C CYS A 8 -5.34 -6.58 5.53
N ALA A 9 -4.73 -6.97 4.40
CA ALA A 9 -5.30 -6.70 3.08
C ALA A 9 -6.65 -7.41 2.86
N LEU A 10 -6.78 -8.67 3.31
CA LEU A 10 -8.05 -9.41 3.22
C LEU A 10 -9.16 -8.73 4.01
N VAL A 11 -8.87 -8.30 5.24
CA VAL A 11 -9.84 -7.58 6.08
C VAL A 11 -10.25 -6.25 5.44
N CYS A 12 -9.31 -5.49 4.85
CA CYS A 12 -9.64 -4.26 4.12
C CYS A 12 -10.65 -4.50 2.99
N ILE A 13 -10.44 -5.54 2.18
CA ILE A 13 -11.33 -5.86 1.06
C ILE A 13 -12.74 -6.20 1.59
N ILE A 14 -12.83 -6.99 2.66
CA ILE A 14 -14.12 -7.35 3.27
C ILE A 14 -14.84 -6.12 3.81
N ILE A 15 -14.13 -5.21 4.49
CA ILE A 15 -14.71 -3.97 5.01
C ILE A 15 -15.21 -3.09 3.85
N VAL A 16 -14.44 -2.93 2.77
CA VAL A 16 -14.85 -2.12 1.60
C VAL A 16 -16.08 -2.69 0.91
N VAL A 17 -16.11 -4.01 0.68
CA VAL A 17 -17.25 -4.67 0.00
C VAL A 17 -18.51 -4.59 0.87
N SER A 18 -18.41 -4.89 2.16
CA SER A 18 -19.55 -4.79 3.07
C SER A 18 -20.03 -3.34 3.20
N ALA A 19 -19.13 -2.37 3.36
CA ALA A 19 -19.46 -0.96 3.41
C ALA A 19 -20.11 -0.45 2.10
N SER A 20 -19.73 -0.99 0.94
CA SER A 20 -20.36 -0.67 -0.35
C SER A 20 -21.82 -1.13 -0.40
N LEU A 21 -22.10 -2.36 0.05
CA LEU A 21 -23.45 -2.91 0.11
C LEU A 21 -24.33 -2.12 1.08
N ILE A 22 -23.83 -1.87 2.29
CA ILE A 22 -24.56 -1.14 3.34
C ILE A 22 -24.78 0.31 2.92
N GLY A 23 -23.79 0.93 2.27
CA GLY A 23 -23.90 2.28 1.72
C GLY A 23 -25.01 2.37 0.68
N LEU A 24 -25.09 1.41 -0.24
CA LEU A 24 -26.15 1.36 -1.25
C LEU A 24 -27.53 1.25 -0.61
N PHE A 25 -27.71 0.34 0.36
CA PHE A 25 -28.98 0.23 1.11
C PHE A 25 -29.31 1.50 1.91
N SER A 26 -28.30 2.19 2.45
CA SER A 26 -28.47 3.44 3.20
C SER A 26 -29.01 4.57 2.34
N ILE A 27 -28.65 4.62 1.04
CA ILE A 27 -29.17 5.60 0.09
C ILE A 27 -30.67 5.33 -0.16
N PHE A 28 -31.04 4.07 -0.38
CA PHE A 28 -32.44 3.71 -0.67
C PHE A 28 -33.42 4.02 0.47
N ARG A 29 -32.99 3.92 1.72
CA ARG A 29 -33.86 4.13 2.90
C ARG A 29 -33.73 5.52 3.53
N HIS A 30 -32.93 6.42 2.94
CA HIS A 30 -32.67 7.76 3.45
C HIS A 30 -32.30 7.83 4.96
N GLN A 31 -31.63 6.79 5.48
CA GLN A 31 -31.27 6.73 6.91
C GLN A 31 -29.90 7.39 7.15
N ILE A 32 -29.92 8.59 7.73
CA ILE A 32 -28.71 9.39 8.00
C ILE A 32 -27.73 8.66 8.95
N SER A 33 -28.24 7.88 9.90
CA SER A 33 -27.43 7.13 10.87
C SER A 33 -26.62 6.00 10.21
N ALA A 34 -27.18 5.33 9.20
CA ALA A 34 -26.50 4.27 8.47
C ALA A 34 -25.37 4.83 7.58
N MET A 35 -25.58 6.00 6.95
CA MET A 35 -24.53 6.65 6.15
C MET A 35 -23.29 6.99 6.98
N LEU A 36 -23.46 7.49 8.21
CA LEU A 36 -22.33 7.86 9.05
C LEU A 36 -21.47 6.64 9.39
N ILE A 37 -22.11 5.50 9.73
CA ILE A 37 -21.41 4.25 10.02
C ILE A 37 -20.61 3.79 8.79
N THR A 38 -21.18 3.87 7.59
CA THR A 38 -20.46 3.50 6.36
C THR A 38 -19.24 4.39 6.11
N ALA A 39 -19.32 5.69 6.37
CA ALA A 39 -18.18 6.61 6.23
C ALA A 39 -17.02 6.23 7.17
N VAL A 40 -17.33 5.85 8.41
CA VAL A 40 -16.33 5.38 9.39
C VAL A 40 -15.73 4.04 8.98
N MET A 41 -16.53 3.11 8.45
CA MET A 41 -16.02 1.83 7.94
C MET A 41 -15.01 2.03 6.80
N TYR A 42 -15.25 2.97 5.89
CA TYR A 42 -14.28 3.33 4.85
C TYR A 42 -12.99 3.92 5.43
N LEU A 43 -13.07 4.79 6.46
CA LEU A 43 -11.87 5.30 7.14
C LEU A 43 -11.05 4.19 7.80
N LEU A 44 -11.71 3.23 8.45
CA LEU A 44 -11.03 2.07 9.04
C LEU A 44 -10.34 1.22 7.97
N ALA A 45 -10.99 0.98 6.83
CA ALA A 45 -10.35 0.28 5.71
C ALA A 45 -9.13 1.05 5.17
N ALA A 46 -9.21 2.37 5.08
CA ALA A 46 -8.11 3.21 4.62
C ALA A 46 -6.88 3.15 5.55
N THR A 47 -7.07 3.17 6.87
CA THR A 47 -5.95 3.09 7.83
C THR A 47 -5.25 1.74 7.79
N PHE A 48 -6.01 0.64 7.70
CA PHE A 48 -5.45 -0.70 7.52
C PHE A 48 -4.72 -0.87 6.17
N GLY A 49 -5.27 -0.27 5.10
CA GLY A 49 -4.61 -0.21 3.79
C GLY A 49 -3.29 0.57 3.83
N LEU A 50 -3.28 1.73 4.50
CA LEU A 50 -2.10 2.58 4.65
C LEU A 50 -1.00 1.87 5.45
N PHE A 51 -1.37 1.13 6.50
CA PHE A 51 -0.42 0.32 7.27
C PHE A 51 0.25 -0.77 6.39
N THR A 52 -0.54 -1.47 5.58
CA THR A 52 -0.04 -2.49 4.64
C THR A 52 0.91 -1.90 3.61
N LEU A 53 0.54 -0.74 3.05
CA LEU A 53 1.34 -0.01 2.07
C LEU A 53 2.64 0.53 2.69
N GLY A 54 2.58 1.02 3.93
CA GLY A 54 3.73 1.52 4.68
C GLY A 54 4.78 0.45 4.95
N ILE A 55 4.37 -0.77 5.31
CA ILE A 55 5.29 -1.91 5.47
C ILE A 55 6.00 -2.22 4.15
N MET A 56 5.26 -2.19 3.03
CA MET A 56 5.83 -2.47 1.71
C MET A 56 6.80 -1.37 1.27
N HIS A 57 6.47 -0.10 1.54
CA HIS A 57 7.29 1.06 1.22
C HIS A 57 8.60 1.07 2.03
N ASN A 58 8.54 0.80 3.33
CA ASN A 58 9.71 0.77 4.18
C ASN A 58 10.67 -0.37 3.80
N LYS A 59 10.14 -1.55 3.45
CA LYS A 59 10.93 -2.69 2.96
C LYS A 59 11.69 -2.34 1.67
N HIS A 60 11.10 -1.53 0.81
CA HIS A 60 11.75 -1.07 -0.42
C HIS A 60 12.88 -0.06 -0.13
N HIS A 61 12.68 0.88 0.81
CA HIS A 61 13.73 1.80 1.24
C HIS A 61 14.90 1.08 1.94
N SER A 62 14.64 0.10 2.80
CA SER A 62 15.70 -0.66 3.49
C SER A 62 16.52 -1.57 2.57
N ARG A 63 15.95 -2.06 1.46
CA ARG A 63 16.71 -2.83 0.45
C ARG A 63 17.67 -1.94 -0.35
N LYS A 64 17.25 -0.72 -0.67
CA LYS A 64 18.09 0.25 -1.39
C LYS A 64 19.33 0.65 -0.59
N THR A 65 19.19 0.87 0.73
CA THR A 65 20.32 1.24 1.58
C THR A 65 21.29 0.08 1.85
N HIS A 66 20.80 -1.15 2.01
CA HIS A 66 21.66 -2.32 2.24
C HIS A 66 22.45 -2.73 0.99
N SER A 67 21.89 -2.52 -0.21
CA SER A 67 22.60 -2.76 -1.47
C SER A 67 23.73 -1.75 -1.69
N GLN A 68 23.55 -0.50 -1.27
CA GLN A 68 24.55 0.56 -1.46
C GLN A 68 25.71 0.47 -0.47
N ASN A 69 25.45 0.14 0.81
CA ASN A 69 26.51 0.03 1.82
C ASN A 69 27.42 -1.20 1.62
N ASN A 70 26.90 -2.31 1.09
CA ASN A 70 27.71 -3.51 0.82
C ASN A 70 28.68 -3.32 -0.36
N CYS A 71 28.36 -2.49 -1.35
CA CYS A 71 29.32 -2.13 -2.41
C CYS A 71 30.50 -1.32 -1.84
N ASN A 72 30.25 -0.51 -0.81
CA ASN A 72 31.26 0.34 -0.19
C ASN A 72 32.12 -0.45 0.80
N GLN A 73 31.52 -1.44 1.51
CA GLN A 73 32.21 -2.24 2.52
C GLN A 73 33.00 -3.41 1.94
N SER A 74 32.61 -3.94 0.78
CA SER A 74 33.42 -4.93 0.05
C SER A 74 34.71 -4.32 -0.53
N LEU A 75 34.81 -2.99 -0.59
CA LEU A 75 36.03 -2.28 -1.01
C LEU A 75 37.10 -2.24 0.11
N ALA A 76 36.71 -2.45 1.37
CA ALA A 76 37.60 -2.30 2.53
C ALA A 76 38.03 -3.64 3.18
N LEU A 77 37.59 -4.78 2.64
CA LEU A 77 37.84 -6.12 3.21
C LEU A 77 38.63 -7.06 2.28
N ILE A 78 39.14 -6.55 1.15
CA ILE A 78 39.95 -7.30 0.15
C ILE A 78 41.44 -6.94 0.28
N ASP A 79 41.92 -6.66 1.50
CA ASP A 79 43.33 -6.31 1.74
C ASP A 79 44.23 -7.57 1.86
N GLY A 80 43.96 -8.62 1.07
CA GLY A 80 44.69 -9.88 1.21
C GLY A 80 44.46 -11.03 0.23
N MET A 81 43.70 -10.90 -0.86
CA MET A 81 43.67 -12.01 -1.84
C MET A 81 43.26 -11.60 -3.25
N ILE A 82 44.18 -11.91 -4.18
CA ILE A 82 44.04 -12.13 -5.63
C ILE A 82 43.20 -11.14 -6.45
N ASN A 83 43.93 -10.46 -7.32
CA ASN A 83 43.50 -9.54 -8.36
C ASN A 83 42.51 -10.19 -9.35
N ALA A 84 41.22 -10.19 -9.01
CA ALA A 84 40.13 -10.37 -9.98
C ALA A 84 39.76 -8.98 -10.52
N SER A 85 40.51 -8.54 -11.54
CA SER A 85 40.18 -7.39 -12.38
C SER A 85 38.86 -7.68 -13.10
N GLY A 86 37.75 -7.16 -12.58
CA GLY A 86 36.42 -7.35 -13.17
C GLY A 86 35.28 -6.81 -12.30
N ASN A 87 34.93 -5.55 -12.52
CA ASN A 87 33.57 -4.98 -12.54
C ASN A 87 32.48 -5.64 -11.65
N MET A 88 32.73 -5.95 -10.36
CA MET A 88 31.74 -6.68 -9.53
C MET A 88 30.41 -5.92 -9.32
N CYS A 89 30.36 -4.60 -9.49
CA CYS A 89 29.08 -3.86 -9.56
C CYS A 89 28.24 -4.19 -10.80
N GLN A 90 28.89 -4.56 -11.91
CA GLN A 90 28.22 -4.89 -13.17
C GLN A 90 27.57 -6.27 -13.10
N THR A 91 28.18 -7.19 -12.36
CA THR A 91 27.61 -8.51 -12.10
C THR A 91 26.35 -8.40 -11.24
N ILE A 92 26.30 -7.50 -10.25
CA ILE A 92 25.08 -7.22 -9.46
C ILE A 92 23.97 -6.67 -10.37
N HIS A 93 24.29 -5.78 -11.31
CA HIS A 93 23.32 -5.26 -12.28
C HIS A 93 22.77 -6.36 -13.20
N PHE A 94 23.59 -7.36 -13.56
CA PHE A 94 23.17 -8.53 -14.32
C PHE A 94 22.26 -9.45 -13.49
N TRP A 95 22.62 -9.75 -12.23
CA TRP A 95 21.73 -10.49 -11.32
C TRP A 95 20.44 -9.72 -11.05
N GLU A 96 20.47 -8.39 -11.00
CA GLU A 96 19.25 -7.56 -10.93
C GLU A 96 18.35 -7.82 -12.14
N GLN A 97 18.91 -7.93 -13.35
CA GLN A 97 18.13 -8.25 -14.57
C GLN A 97 17.57 -9.69 -14.56
N LEU A 98 18.33 -10.69 -14.08
CA LEU A 98 17.83 -12.06 -13.97
C LEU A 98 16.82 -12.25 -12.84
N LEU A 99 16.97 -11.53 -11.73
CA LEU A 99 15.96 -11.49 -10.67
C LEU A 99 14.77 -10.60 -11.06
N THR A 100 14.90 -9.64 -11.98
CA THR A 100 13.79 -8.84 -12.52
C THR A 100 12.77 -9.71 -13.26
N ALA A 101 13.20 -10.82 -13.88
CA ALA A 101 12.27 -11.81 -14.44
C ALA A 101 11.43 -12.53 -13.36
N ARG A 102 11.90 -12.55 -12.09
CA ARG A 102 11.23 -13.10 -10.91
C ARG A 102 10.80 -12.04 -9.91
N ILE A 103 10.72 -10.78 -10.32
CA ILE A 103 10.18 -9.70 -9.53
C ILE A 103 9.17 -9.01 -10.44
N TYR A 104 7.90 -9.43 -10.34
CA TYR A 104 6.80 -8.66 -10.91
C TYR A 104 7.03 -7.19 -10.57
N SER A 105 7.08 -6.34 -11.60
CA SER A 105 7.29 -4.91 -11.47
C SER A 105 6.29 -4.32 -10.46
N LEU A 106 6.70 -4.24 -9.19
CA LEU A 106 5.87 -3.79 -8.07
C LEU A 106 5.55 -2.29 -8.15
N GLY A 107 6.13 -1.56 -9.11
CA GLY A 107 5.86 -0.15 -9.33
C GLY A 107 4.37 0.13 -9.59
N TRP A 108 3.70 -0.71 -10.38
CA TRP A 108 2.27 -0.56 -10.69
C TRP A 108 1.38 -0.88 -9.49
N SER A 109 1.67 -1.98 -8.78
CA SER A 109 0.86 -2.41 -7.64
C SER A 109 0.93 -1.45 -6.46
N VAL A 110 2.11 -0.86 -6.21
CA VAL A 110 2.28 0.12 -5.13
C VAL A 110 1.55 1.42 -5.49
N ASN A 111 1.63 1.88 -6.74
CA ASN A 111 0.90 3.07 -7.19
C ASN A 111 -0.63 2.86 -7.14
N ILE A 112 -1.13 1.70 -7.57
CA ILE A 112 -2.53 1.29 -7.41
C ILE A 112 -2.95 1.30 -5.93
N GLY A 113 -2.07 0.86 -5.02
CA GLY A 113 -2.33 0.88 -3.58
C GLY A 113 -2.52 2.30 -3.02
N TRP A 114 -1.67 3.25 -3.43
CA TRP A 114 -1.84 4.67 -3.07
C TRP A 114 -3.15 5.25 -3.62
N VAL A 115 -3.48 4.95 -4.88
CA VAL A 115 -4.75 5.36 -5.49
C VAL A 115 -5.94 4.81 -4.72
N ALA A 116 -5.91 3.53 -4.32
CA ALA A 116 -6.98 2.91 -3.55
C ALA A 116 -7.20 3.59 -2.19
N VAL A 117 -6.12 3.97 -1.48
CA VAL A 117 -6.23 4.71 -0.21
C VAL A 117 -6.84 6.09 -0.43
N ILE A 118 -6.38 6.83 -1.44
CA ILE A 118 -6.92 8.16 -1.78
C ILE A 118 -8.41 8.05 -2.13
N LEU A 119 -8.78 7.08 -2.97
CA LEU A 119 -10.16 6.83 -3.37
C LEU A 119 -11.04 6.48 -2.16
N CYS A 120 -10.52 5.71 -1.20
CA CYS A 120 -11.22 5.37 0.04
C CYS A 120 -11.50 6.62 0.90
N ILE A 121 -10.52 7.52 1.03
CA ILE A 121 -10.67 8.79 1.76
C ILE A 121 -11.69 9.69 1.06
N LEU A 122 -11.57 9.86 -0.27
CA LEU A 122 -12.52 10.64 -1.07
C LEU A 122 -13.94 10.09 -0.94
N THR A 123 -14.09 8.77 -0.98
CA THR A 123 -15.37 8.09 -0.77
C THR A 123 -15.94 8.42 0.60
N SER A 124 -15.15 8.34 1.68
CA SER A 124 -15.59 8.73 3.02
C SER A 124 -16.02 10.20 3.10
N CYS A 125 -15.26 11.12 2.48
CA CYS A 125 -15.66 12.54 2.39
C CYS A 125 -16.98 12.72 1.65
N LEU A 126 -17.18 12.01 0.53
CA LEU A 126 -18.45 12.03 -0.23
C LEU A 126 -19.61 11.56 0.64
N TRP A 127 -19.47 10.50 1.43
CA TRP A 127 -20.50 10.03 2.35
C TRP A 127 -20.83 11.05 3.44
N ILE A 128 -19.83 11.73 4.00
CA ILE A 128 -20.05 12.80 4.99
C ILE A 128 -20.78 13.98 4.35
N ILE A 129 -20.37 14.41 3.16
CA ILE A 129 -21.02 15.51 2.43
C ILE A 129 -22.48 15.13 2.12
N LEU A 130 -22.73 13.89 1.65
CA LEU A 130 -24.05 13.38 1.35
C LEU A 130 -24.95 13.38 2.60
N SER A 131 -24.42 12.95 3.75
CA SER A 131 -25.15 13.00 5.03
C SER A 131 -25.56 14.42 5.42
N LYS A 132 -24.72 15.43 5.10
CA LYS A 132 -25.03 16.84 5.36
C LYS A 132 -26.06 17.39 4.36
N ILE A 133 -25.94 17.05 3.08
CA ILE A 133 -26.91 17.47 2.05
C ILE A 133 -28.30 16.94 2.39
N MET A 134 -28.42 15.64 2.71
CA MET A 134 -29.70 15.04 3.09
C MET A 134 -30.31 15.70 4.32
N ARG A 135 -29.48 16.10 5.29
CA ARG A 135 -29.95 16.86 6.46
C ARG A 135 -30.43 18.26 6.08
N SER A 136 -29.78 18.92 5.13
CA SER A 136 -30.16 20.25 4.65
C SER A 136 -31.43 20.23 3.77
N THR A 137 -31.67 19.16 3.02
CA THR A 137 -32.87 19.02 2.16
C THR A 137 -34.17 18.79 2.95
N ILE A 138 -34.08 18.38 4.22
CA ILE A 138 -35.25 18.11 5.10
C ILE A 138 -35.71 19.36 5.90
N LYS A 139 -34.97 20.48 5.82
CA LYS A 139 -35.41 21.77 6.36
C LYS A 139 -36.09 22.61 5.29
#